data_AF-A0A7C7W2S0-F1
#
_entry.id   AF-A0A7C7W2S0-F1
#
_cell.length_a   1.000
_cell.length_b   1.000
_cell.length_c   1.000
_cell.angle_alpha   90.00
_cell.angle_beta   90.00
_cell.angle_gamma   90.00
#
_symmetry.space_group_name_H-M   'P 1'
#
loop_
_entity.id
_entity.type
_entity.pdbx_description
1 polymer ?
#
loop_
_entity_poly.entity_id
_entity_poly.type
_entity_poly.pdbx_seq_one_letter_code
_entity_poly.pdbx_strand_id
1 'polypeptide(L)'
;MSTEARNNLDLSVQKLSDGLRAVFLLREFEGLSTRETAEVLDISEAAVKTRLSRARLQLREHLSSYYKERLPDAAKEADDV
;
A
#
# COMPACT_ATOMS: atom_id res chain seq x y z
N MET A 1 9.83 -0.20 -14.68
CA MET A 1 8.54 0.22 -14.12
C MET A 1 7.88 1.16 -15.12
N SER A 2 6.77 0.77 -15.75
CA SER A 2 6.03 1.64 -16.69
C SER A 2 5.47 2.87 -15.93
N THR A 3 5.48 4.05 -16.54
CA THR A 3 4.93 5.29 -15.98
C THR A 3 3.48 5.11 -15.49
N GLU A 4 2.69 4.29 -16.19
CA GLU A 4 1.31 3.99 -15.78
C GLU A 4 1.22 3.22 -14.45
N ALA A 5 2.12 2.25 -14.22
CA ALA A 5 2.12 1.48 -12.98
C ALA A 5 2.47 2.35 -11.77
N ARG A 6 3.39 3.31 -11.96
CA ARG A 6 3.74 4.31 -10.93
C ARG A 6 2.57 5.26 -10.65
N ASN A 7 1.95 5.80 -11.70
CA ASN A 7 0.77 6.67 -11.54
C ASN A 7 -0.38 5.96 -10.80
N ASN A 8 -0.62 4.68 -11.09
CA ASN A 8 -1.67 3.93 -10.40
C ASN A 8 -1.35 3.69 -8.92
N LEU A 9 -0.08 3.42 -8.60
CA LEU A 9 0.37 3.32 -7.22
C LEU A 9 0.16 4.64 -6.47
N ASP A 10 0.55 5.77 -7.07
CA ASP A 10 0.37 7.10 -6.47
C ASP A 10 -1.11 7.43 -6.22
N LEU A 11 -1.98 7.13 -7.18
CA LEU A 11 -3.43 7.27 -7.02
C LEU A 11 -3.98 6.34 -5.92
N SER A 12 -3.46 5.13 -5.81
CA SER A 12 -3.87 4.17 -4.79
C SER A 12 -3.44 4.60 -3.39
N VAL A 13 -2.25 5.19 -3.26
CA VAL A 13 -1.74 5.79 -2.02
C VAL A 13 -2.59 7.01 -1.62
N GLN A 14 -3.00 7.84 -2.58
CA GLN A 14 -3.90 8.98 -2.32
C GLN A 14 -5.28 8.55 -1.79
N LYS A 15 -5.76 7.34 -2.15
CA LYS A 15 -7.02 6.79 -1.64
C LYS A 15 -6.94 6.28 -0.20
N LEU A 16 -5.75 6.13 0.37
CA LEU A 16 -5.60 5.79 1.79
C LEU A 16 -6.07 6.96 2.66
N SER A 17 -6.72 6.65 3.78
CA SER A 17 -7.02 7.66 4.79
C SER A 17 -5.73 8.29 5.32
N ASP A 18 -5.80 9.54 5.75
CA ASP A 18 -4.61 10.34 6.10
C ASP A 18 -3.70 9.64 7.12
N GLY A 19 -4.29 8.99 8.13
CA GLY A 19 -3.53 8.25 9.13
C GLY A 19 -2.85 6.97 8.61
N LEU A 20 -3.44 6.31 7.61
CA LEU A 20 -2.83 5.14 6.95
C LEU A 20 -1.72 5.58 5.99
N ARG A 21 -1.99 6.65 5.22
CA ARG A 21 -1.04 7.24 4.26
C ARG A 21 0.21 7.75 4.96
N ALA A 22 0.05 8.50 6.05
CA ALA A 22 1.17 9.04 6.81
C ALA A 22 2.09 7.92 7.35
N VAL A 23 1.51 6.87 7.95
CA VAL A 23 2.28 5.71 8.43
C VAL A 23 2.98 5.00 7.28
N PHE A 24 2.31 4.80 6.16
CA PHE A 24 2.88 4.11 5.00
C PHE A 24 4.08 4.89 4.40
N LEU A 25 3.93 6.21 4.20
CA LEU A 25 4.99 7.05 3.66
C LEU A 25 6.22 7.06 4.57
N LEU A 26 6.03 7.30 5.87
CA LEU A 26 7.14 7.34 6.83
C LEU A 26 7.87 5.98 6.91
N ARG A 27 7.14 4.87 6.80
CA ARG A 27 7.73 3.52 6.93
C ARG A 27 8.38 2.98 5.67
N GLU A 28 7.77 3.20 4.50
CA GLU A 28 8.21 2.58 3.24
C GLU A 28 9.05 3.51 2.38
N PHE A 29 8.84 4.83 2.47
CA PHE A 29 9.57 5.81 1.66
C PHE A 29 10.68 6.49 2.45
N GLU A 30 10.36 6.99 3.65
CA GLU A 30 11.35 7.65 4.50
C GLU A 30 12.19 6.66 5.32
N GLY A 31 11.76 5.40 5.41
CA GLY A 31 12.51 4.33 6.07
C GLY A 31 12.56 4.41 7.60
N LEU A 32 11.67 5.21 8.23
CA LEU A 32 11.61 5.32 9.69
C LEU A 32 11.29 3.96 10.32
N SER A 33 11.80 3.75 11.53
CA SER A 33 11.39 2.62 12.37
C SER A 33 9.96 2.79 12.92
N THR A 34 9.43 1.72 13.54
CA THR A 34 8.08 1.78 14.17
C THR A 34 8.04 2.82 15.26
N ARG A 35 9.11 2.89 16.03
CA ARG A 35 9.26 3.80 17.16
C ARG A 35 9.36 5.24 16.69
N GLU A 36 10.24 5.54 15.74
CA GLU A 36 10.38 6.90 15.20
C GLU A 36 9.07 7.37 14.54
N THR A 37 8.38 6.49 13.83
CA THR A 37 7.06 6.81 13.25
C THR A 37 6.01 7.08 14.32
N ALA A 38 6.03 6.31 15.42
CA ALA A 38 5.13 6.50 16.56
C ALA A 38 5.37 7.86 17.24
N GLU A 39 6.65 8.22 17.43
CA GLU A 39 7.07 9.50 18.00
C GLU A 39 6.68 10.69 17.08
N VAL A 40 6.92 10.58 15.77
CA VAL A 40 6.57 11.64 14.78
C VAL A 40 5.07 11.88 14.68
N LEU A 41 4.26 10.82 14.76
CA LEU A 41 2.81 10.90 14.60
C LEU A 41 2.04 11.02 15.93
N ASP A 42 2.75 11.04 17.06
CA ASP A 42 2.19 11.05 18.42
C ASP A 42 1.12 9.95 18.63
N ILE A 43 1.48 8.71 18.29
CA ILE A 43 0.63 7.52 18.45
C ILE A 43 1.42 6.36 19.04
N SER A 44 0.74 5.30 19.48
CA SER A 44 1.43 4.10 19.96
C SER A 44 2.07 3.31 18.81
N GLU A 45 3.19 2.62 19.09
CA GLU A 45 3.80 1.67 18.14
C GLU A 45 2.81 0.58 17.68
N ALA A 46 1.89 0.16 18.54
CA ALA A 46 0.82 -0.77 18.19
C ALA A 46 -0.09 -0.17 17.11
N ALA A 47 -0.49 1.10 17.26
CA ALA A 47 -1.27 1.80 16.25
C ALA A 47 -0.50 1.93 14.92
N VAL A 48 0.81 2.20 14.95
CA VAL A 48 1.67 2.20 13.74
C VAL A 48 1.61 0.85 13.04
N LYS A 49 1.83 -0.26 13.74
CA LYS A 49 1.79 -1.62 13.17
C LYS A 49 0.43 -1.94 12.54
N THR A 50 -0.65 -1.62 13.25
CA THR A 50 -2.02 -1.83 12.74
C THR A 50 -2.30 -0.97 11.50
N ARG A 51 -1.93 0.31 11.53
CA ARG A 51 -2.13 1.23 10.40
C ARG A 51 -1.30 0.81 9.19
N LEU A 52 -0.05 0.38 9.37
CA LEU A 52 0.80 -0.11 8.28
C LEU A 52 0.21 -1.36 7.63
N SER A 53 -0.24 -2.33 8.43
CA SER A 53 -0.89 -3.54 7.93
C SER A 53 -2.15 -3.22 7.11
N ARG A 54 -3.00 -2.32 7.63
CA ARG A 54 -4.22 -1.88 6.92
C ARG A 54 -3.91 -1.11 5.64
N ALA A 55 -2.89 -0.24 5.65
CA ALA A 55 -2.45 0.49 4.47
C ALA A 55 -2.00 -0.46 3.36
N ARG A 56 -1.16 -1.45 3.70
CA ARG A 56 -0.71 -2.50 2.75
C ARG A 56 -1.87 -3.33 2.20
N LEU A 57 -2.84 -3.68 3.05
CA LEU A 57 -4.04 -4.41 2.62
C LEU A 57 -4.85 -3.61 1.60
N GLN A 58 -5.17 -2.35 1.90
CA GLN A 58 -5.95 -1.49 1.00
C GLN A 58 -5.21 -1.22 -0.31
N LEU A 59 -3.91 -0.98 -0.28
CA LEU A 59 -3.10 -0.83 -1.48
C LEU A 59 -3.13 -2.09 -2.35
N ARG A 60 -3.02 -3.27 -1.73
CA ARG A 60 -3.12 -4.54 -2.44
C ARG A 60 -4.49 -4.72 -3.10
N GLU A 61 -5.58 -4.35 -2.42
CA GLU A 61 -6.94 -4.42 -2.98
C GLU A 61 -7.15 -3.44 -4.14
N HIS A 62 -6.64 -2.21 -4.03
CA HIS A 62 -6.71 -1.23 -5.12
C HIS A 62 -5.90 -1.68 -6.34
N LEU A 63 -4.68 -2.15 -6.12
CA LEU A 63 -3.80 -2.61 -7.19
C LEU A 63 -4.31 -3.91 -7.81
N SER A 64 -4.82 -4.86 -7.02
CA SER A 64 -5.38 -6.11 -7.55
C SER A 64 -6.60 -5.87 -8.42
N SER A 65 -7.48 -4.94 -8.05
CA SER A 65 -8.62 -4.52 -8.89
C SER A 65 -8.13 -3.92 -10.20
N TYR A 66 -7.13 -3.02 -10.16
CA TYR A 66 -6.56 -2.41 -11.36
C TYR A 66 -5.92 -3.45 -12.30
N TYR A 67 -5.15 -4.39 -11.77
CA TYR A 67 -4.55 -5.45 -12.58
C TYR A 67 -5.60 -6.44 -13.10
N LYS A 68 -6.67 -6.73 -12.34
CA LYS A 68 -7.77 -7.59 -12.78
C LYS A 68 -8.57 -6.95 -13.92
N GLU A 69 -8.76 -5.64 -13.90
CA GLU A 69 -9.45 -4.89 -14.97
C GLU A 69 -8.60 -4.72 -16.23
N ARG A 70 -7.26 -4.60 -16.11
CA ARG A 70 -6.35 -4.45 -17.27
C ARG A 70 -5.78 -5.77 -17.81
N LEU A 71 -5.72 -6.84 -17.04
CA LEU A 71 -5.32 -8.18 -17.48
C LEU A 71 -6.44 -9.19 -17.19
N PRO A 72 -7.48 -9.26 -18.03
CA PRO A 72 -8.51 -10.29 -17.89
C PRO A 72 -8.00 -11.72 -18.13
N ASP A 73 -6.82 -11.93 -18.74
CA ASP A 73 -6.36 -13.25 -19.20
C ASP A 73 -5.08 -13.83 -18.56
N ALA A 74 -4.37 -13.12 -17.68
CA ALA A 74 -3.16 -13.68 -17.04
C ALA A 74 -3.46 -14.75 -15.96
N ALA A 75 -4.73 -14.97 -15.63
CA ALA A 75 -5.17 -15.95 -14.63
C ALA A 75 -5.58 -17.31 -15.20
N LYS A 76 -5.51 -17.52 -16.53
CA LYS A 76 -5.89 -18.82 -17.15
C LYS A 76 -4.73 -19.79 -17.40
N GLU A 77 -3.47 -19.39 -17.24
CA GLU A 77 -2.32 -20.25 -17.56
C GLU A 77 -1.75 -21.05 -16.36
N ALA A 78 -2.26 -20.85 -15.14
CA ALA A 78 -1.69 -21.47 -13.93
C ALA A 78 -2.42 -22.72 -13.42
N ASP A 79 -3.51 -23.14 -14.06
CA ASP A 79 -4.34 -24.28 -13.62
C ASP A 79 -4.32 -25.46 -14.62
N ASP A 80 -3.43 -25.44 -15.62
CA ASP A 80 -3.32 -26.49 -16.65
C ASP A 80 -1.86 -26.98 -16.80
N VAL A 81 -1.30 -27.53 -15.71
CA VAL A 81 -0.14 -28.48 -15.72
C VAL A 81 -0.31 -29.52 -14.62
#